data_AF-A0A552ZRB0-F1
#
_entry.id   AF-A0A552ZRB0-F1
#
_cell.length_a   1.000
_cell.length_b   1.000
_cell.length_c   1.000
_cell.angle_alpha   90.00
_cell.angle_beta   90.00
_cell.angle_gamma   90.00
#
_symmetry.space_group_name_H-M   'P 1'
#
loop_
_entity.id
_entity.type
_entity.pdbx_description
1 polymer ?
#
loop_
_entity_poly.entity_id
_entity_poly.type
_entity_poly.pdbx_seq_one_letter_code
_entity_poly.pdbx_strand_id
1 'polypeptide(L)'
;MKTVIRVLVALSMSAAALLVNSGTSHAGLDNELSLVDGKGRTLTIQQWDVFLNGVFPLDRNRLTREWFHSGKAVYTVVGDGAKDFQGTLELGYQIGFPWSLGVGINFSYTTPNIALDQQDVIGTAKGPIDLFPPISTPPLLPGVSISADLGNGPGIQEVATFSVDVSGDHGAVAVSNAHGTVTGAAGGVLLRPYARLISKDGDSVTTYGDPWNMN
;
A
#
# COMPACT_ATOMS: atom_id res chain seq x y z
N MET A 1 40.77 -44.74 -22.32
CA MET A 1 39.29 -44.80 -22.54
C MET A 1 38.48 -44.25 -21.36
N LYS A 2 38.69 -44.70 -20.11
CA LYS A 2 37.86 -44.29 -18.96
C LYS A 2 37.87 -42.77 -18.66
N THR A 3 39.01 -42.09 -18.85
CA THR A 3 39.15 -40.65 -18.64
C THR A 3 38.45 -39.81 -19.71
N VAL A 4 38.54 -40.21 -20.98
CA VAL A 4 37.87 -39.52 -22.10
C VAL A 4 36.35 -39.61 -21.96
N ILE A 5 35.83 -40.77 -21.55
CA ILE A 5 34.40 -40.97 -21.30
C ILE A 5 33.91 -40.07 -20.15
N ARG A 6 34.68 -39.94 -19.08
CA ARG A 6 34.33 -39.06 -17.94
C ARG A 6 34.31 -37.59 -18.32
N VAL A 7 35.26 -37.14 -19.14
CA VAL A 7 35.29 -35.76 -19.65
C VAL A 7 34.11 -35.50 -20.58
N LEU A 8 33.76 -36.45 -21.45
CA LEU A 8 32.62 -36.31 -22.35
C LEU A 8 31.29 -36.21 -21.59
N VAL A 9 31.11 -37.03 -20.53
CA VAL A 9 29.92 -36.99 -19.66
C VAL A 9 29.84 -35.68 -18.88
N ALA A 10 30.96 -35.19 -18.37
CA ALA A 10 31.00 -33.90 -17.68
C ALA A 10 30.64 -32.73 -18.61
N LEU A 11 31.11 -32.77 -19.86
CA LEU A 11 30.77 -31.75 -20.87
C LEU A 11 29.29 -31.81 -21.26
N SER A 12 28.74 -33.02 -21.46
CA SER A 12 27.32 -33.18 -21.81
C SER A 12 26.40 -32.75 -20.67
N MET A 13 26.77 -33.02 -19.42
CA MET A 13 26.01 -32.55 -18.26
C MET A 13 26.10 -31.03 -18.08
N SER A 14 27.25 -30.43 -18.35
CA SER A 14 27.41 -28.97 -18.28
C SER A 14 26.60 -28.26 -19.37
N ALA A 15 26.57 -28.82 -20.60
CA ALA A 15 25.73 -28.32 -21.68
C ALA A 15 24.23 -28.49 -21.39
N ALA A 16 23.83 -29.61 -20.79
CA ALA A 16 22.45 -29.85 -20.37
C ALA A 16 22.02 -28.90 -19.22
N ALA A 17 22.91 -28.61 -18.28
CA ALA A 17 22.66 -27.67 -17.17
C ALA A 17 22.48 -26.22 -17.65
N LEU A 18 23.17 -25.83 -18.74
CA LEU A 18 23.00 -24.51 -19.36
C LEU A 18 21.64 -24.36 -20.08
N LEU A 19 21.07 -25.47 -20.56
CA LEU A 19 19.78 -25.49 -21.28
C LEU A 19 18.55 -25.46 -20.35
N VAL A 20 18.70 -25.80 -19.06
CA VAL A 20 17.60 -25.77 -18.08
C VAL A 20 17.47 -24.45 -17.32
N ASN A 21 18.33 -23.45 -17.58
CA ASN A 21 18.34 -22.19 -16.84
C ASN A 21 17.98 -20.94 -17.67
N SER A 22 17.31 -21.10 -18.80
CA SER A 22 16.59 -19.98 -19.42
C SER A 22 15.36 -19.66 -18.57
N GLY A 23 15.55 -18.91 -17.49
CA GLY A 23 14.44 -18.24 -16.80
C GLY A 23 13.77 -17.33 -17.81
N THR A 24 12.67 -17.78 -18.39
CA THR A 24 11.81 -16.94 -19.23
C THR A 24 11.20 -15.89 -18.31
N SER A 25 11.71 -14.66 -18.36
CA SER A 25 10.97 -13.51 -17.84
C SER A 25 9.67 -13.45 -18.65
N HIS A 26 8.58 -13.90 -18.04
CA HIS A 26 7.27 -13.87 -18.69
C HIS A 26 6.86 -12.41 -18.85
N ALA A 27 6.97 -11.89 -20.08
CA ALA A 27 6.17 -10.75 -20.48
C ALA A 27 4.74 -11.28 -20.69
N GLY A 28 3.92 -11.20 -19.66
CA GLY A 28 2.64 -11.89 -19.54
C GLY A 28 1.47 -10.91 -19.57
N LEU A 29 0.42 -11.28 -20.29
CA LEU A 29 -0.89 -10.66 -20.09
C LEU A 29 -1.45 -11.18 -18.77
N ASP A 30 -1.67 -10.28 -17.81
CA ASP A 30 -2.20 -10.65 -16.50
C ASP A 30 -3.73 -10.76 -16.53
N ASN A 31 -4.39 -9.79 -17.16
CA ASN A 31 -5.84 -9.73 -17.26
C ASN A 31 -6.27 -8.76 -18.37
N GLU A 32 -7.48 -8.96 -18.87
CA GLU A 32 -8.09 -8.11 -19.89
C GLU A 32 -9.60 -8.03 -19.73
N LEU A 33 -10.19 -6.94 -20.24
CA LEU A 33 -11.63 -6.77 -20.35
C LEU A 33 -11.97 -5.97 -21.60
N SER A 34 -13.08 -6.33 -22.23
CA SER A 34 -13.63 -5.60 -23.37
C SER A 34 -15.05 -5.09 -23.09
N LEU A 35 -15.36 -3.93 -23.65
CA LEU A 35 -16.67 -3.26 -23.58
C LEU A 35 -17.02 -2.73 -24.97
N VAL A 36 -18.29 -2.85 -25.38
CA VAL A 36 -18.80 -2.13 -26.55
C VAL A 36 -19.37 -0.79 -26.06
N ASP A 37 -18.85 0.31 -26.58
CA ASP A 37 -19.23 1.66 -26.18
C ASP A 37 -20.53 2.15 -26.84
N GLY A 38 -21.01 3.33 -26.45
CA GLY A 38 -22.24 3.93 -27.00
C GLY A 38 -22.22 4.22 -28.50
N LYS A 39 -21.05 4.19 -29.16
CA LYS A 39 -20.88 4.38 -30.61
C LYS A 39 -20.70 3.06 -31.35
N GLY A 40 -20.76 1.92 -30.66
CA GLY A 40 -20.56 0.60 -31.24
C GLY A 40 -19.09 0.20 -31.44
N ARG A 41 -18.14 0.93 -30.85
CA ARG A 41 -16.71 0.56 -30.84
C ARG A 41 -16.45 -0.43 -29.71
N THR A 42 -15.64 -1.44 -29.97
CA THR A 42 -15.14 -2.37 -28.94
C THR A 42 -13.86 -1.80 -28.33
N LEU A 43 -13.96 -1.35 -27.08
CA LEU A 43 -12.84 -0.92 -26.24
C LEU A 43 -12.30 -2.14 -25.50
N THR A 44 -10.99 -2.40 -25.60
CA THR A 44 -10.31 -3.46 -24.86
C THR A 44 -9.19 -2.84 -24.05
N ILE A 45 -9.14 -3.17 -22.76
CA ILE A 45 -8.08 -2.76 -21.83
C ILE A 45 -7.39 -4.02 -21.30
N GLN A 46 -6.08 -3.97 -21.23
CA GLN A 46 -5.23 -5.06 -20.82
C GLN A 46 -4.21 -4.58 -19.79
N GLN A 47 -3.93 -5.46 -18.84
CA GLN A 47 -2.92 -5.27 -17.82
C GLN A 47 -1.80 -6.30 -18.04
N TRP A 48 -0.56 -5.83 -18.07
CA TRP A 48 0.61 -6.63 -18.39
C TRP A 48 1.71 -6.41 -17.37
N ASP A 49 2.47 -7.48 -17.13
CA ASP A 49 3.73 -7.45 -16.40
C ASP A 49 3.62 -6.82 -15.00
N VAL A 50 2.46 -6.99 -14.33
CA VAL A 50 2.22 -6.34 -13.05
C VAL A 50 3.01 -6.99 -11.94
N PHE A 51 3.78 -6.16 -11.27
CA PHE A 51 4.61 -6.54 -10.16
C PHE A 51 4.50 -5.51 -9.04
N LEU A 52 4.00 -5.95 -7.89
CA LEU A 52 3.94 -5.18 -6.66
C LEU A 52 4.97 -5.73 -5.67
N ASN A 53 6.14 -5.09 -5.65
CA ASN A 53 7.28 -5.54 -4.86
C ASN A 53 7.23 -4.91 -3.46
N GLY A 54 6.72 -5.67 -2.47
CA GLY A 54 6.79 -5.27 -1.07
C GLY A 54 8.23 -5.30 -0.54
N VAL A 55 8.66 -4.23 0.13
CA VAL A 55 10.00 -4.09 0.70
C VAL A 55 9.95 -3.80 2.19
N PHE A 56 11.09 -3.96 2.87
CA PHE A 56 11.21 -3.52 4.25
C PHE A 56 11.03 -1.99 4.34
N PRO A 57 10.14 -1.50 5.21
CA PRO A 57 9.89 -0.06 5.34
C PRO A 57 11.14 0.71 5.71
N LEU A 58 11.40 1.80 4.99
CA LEU A 58 12.56 2.65 5.18
C LEU A 58 12.55 3.34 6.55
N ASP A 59 11.37 3.64 7.09
CA ASP A 59 11.15 4.22 8.41
C ASP A 59 11.32 3.20 9.56
N ARG A 60 11.53 1.91 9.24
CA ARG A 60 11.63 0.78 10.18
C ARG A 60 10.42 0.65 11.11
N ASN A 61 9.28 1.18 10.71
CA ASN A 61 8.04 1.11 11.48
C ASN A 61 7.27 -0.17 11.12
N ARG A 62 6.87 -0.94 12.14
CA ARG A 62 6.09 -2.18 11.97
C ARG A 62 4.68 -1.94 11.43
N LEU A 63 4.17 -0.71 11.54
CA LEU A 63 2.85 -0.30 11.05
C LEU A 63 2.91 0.30 9.64
N THR A 64 4.12 0.42 9.07
CA THR A 64 4.32 0.90 7.70
C THR A 64 4.44 -0.29 6.75
N ARG A 65 3.87 -0.14 5.56
CA ARG A 65 4.09 -1.01 4.40
C ARG A 65 4.57 -0.15 3.25
N GLU A 66 5.56 -0.65 2.52
CA GLU A 66 6.21 0.05 1.43
C GLU A 66 6.41 -0.90 0.26
N TRP A 67 6.16 -0.43 -0.97
CA TRP A 67 6.25 -1.24 -2.16
C TRP A 67 6.63 -0.43 -3.40
N PHE A 68 7.03 -1.15 -4.45
CA PHE A 68 7.24 -0.61 -5.78
C PHE A 68 6.30 -1.26 -6.78
N HIS A 69 5.57 -0.45 -7.54
CA HIS A 69 4.65 -0.86 -8.58
C HIS A 69 5.33 -0.75 -9.96
N SER A 70 5.35 -1.87 -10.67
CA SER A 70 5.71 -1.96 -12.08
C SER A 70 4.59 -2.63 -12.86
N GLY A 71 4.40 -2.24 -14.11
CA GLY A 71 3.38 -2.80 -14.97
C GLY A 71 3.16 -1.98 -16.24
N LYS A 72 2.31 -2.49 -17.12
CA LYS A 72 2.00 -1.88 -18.41
C LYS A 72 0.51 -1.98 -18.67
N ALA A 73 -0.12 -0.85 -19.00
CA ALA A 73 -1.50 -0.80 -19.49
C ALA A 73 -1.48 -0.71 -21.01
N VAL A 74 -2.25 -1.56 -21.67
CA VAL A 74 -2.38 -1.59 -23.14
C VAL A 74 -3.85 -1.49 -23.48
N TYR A 75 -4.20 -0.65 -24.45
CA TYR A 75 -5.56 -0.55 -24.93
C TYR A 75 -5.64 -0.75 -26.45
N THR A 76 -6.80 -1.25 -26.88
CA THR A 76 -7.17 -1.45 -28.29
C THR A 76 -8.62 -1.03 -28.49
N VAL A 77 -8.90 -0.28 -29.55
CA VAL A 77 -10.22 0.16 -29.96
C VAL A 77 -10.51 -0.36 -31.36
N VAL A 78 -11.62 -1.08 -31.53
CA VAL A 78 -12.03 -1.64 -32.82
C VAL A 78 -13.43 -1.13 -33.18
N GLY A 79 -13.63 -0.76 -34.44
CA GLY A 79 -14.92 -0.27 -34.95
C GLY A 79 -14.81 1.03 -35.73
N ASP A 80 -15.95 1.60 -36.10
CA ASP A 80 -16.00 2.83 -36.87
C ASP A 80 -15.44 4.02 -36.07
N GLY A 81 -14.55 4.80 -36.69
CA GLY A 81 -13.91 5.95 -36.05
C GLY A 81 -12.89 5.58 -34.96
N ALA A 82 -12.44 4.33 -34.87
CA ALA A 82 -11.45 3.90 -33.87
C ALA A 82 -10.15 4.72 -33.91
N LYS A 83 -9.69 5.13 -35.10
CA LYS A 83 -8.46 5.94 -35.27
C LYS A 83 -8.56 7.35 -34.69
N ASP A 84 -9.78 7.87 -34.56
CA ASP A 84 -10.04 9.18 -33.97
C ASP A 84 -10.38 9.08 -32.48
N PHE A 85 -10.21 7.89 -31.88
CA PHE A 85 -10.39 7.69 -30.45
C PHE A 85 -9.51 8.65 -29.65
N GLN A 86 -10.09 9.21 -28.60
CA GLN A 86 -9.40 10.02 -27.61
C GLN A 86 -9.94 9.66 -26.24
N GLY A 87 -9.05 9.51 -25.28
CA GLY A 87 -9.41 9.11 -23.93
C GLY A 87 -8.26 9.27 -22.94
N THR A 88 -8.43 8.70 -21.76
CA THR A 88 -7.45 8.67 -20.69
C THR A 88 -7.16 7.22 -20.32
N LEU A 89 -5.88 6.88 -20.25
CA LEU A 89 -5.39 5.58 -19.84
C LEU A 89 -4.80 5.67 -18.44
N GLU A 90 -5.24 4.78 -17.56
CA GLU A 90 -4.82 4.75 -16.17
C GLU A 90 -4.36 3.35 -15.77
N LEU A 91 -3.33 3.31 -14.93
CA LEU A 91 -2.89 2.10 -14.23
C LEU A 91 -2.72 2.45 -12.76
N GLY A 92 -3.21 1.61 -11.88
CA GLY A 92 -3.20 1.88 -10.46
C GLY A 92 -3.52 0.65 -9.62
N TYR A 93 -3.84 0.88 -8.36
CA TYR A 93 -4.28 -0.16 -7.45
C TYR A 93 -5.25 0.40 -6.40
N GLN A 94 -6.09 -0.48 -5.89
CA GLN A 94 -6.87 -0.26 -4.68
C GLN A 94 -6.09 -0.77 -3.48
N ILE A 95 -6.05 0.00 -2.40
CA ILE A 95 -5.44 -0.37 -1.13
C ILE A 95 -6.49 -0.52 -0.06
N GLY A 96 -6.40 -1.60 0.73
CA GLY A 96 -7.28 -1.85 1.85
C GLY A 96 -6.56 -2.52 3.02
N PHE A 97 -6.90 -2.08 4.23
CA PHE A 97 -6.49 -2.72 5.48
C PHE A 97 -7.58 -2.54 6.55
N PRO A 98 -7.79 -3.54 7.41
CA PRO A 98 -8.96 -3.57 8.29
C PRO A 98 -8.87 -2.61 9.48
N TRP A 99 -7.66 -2.28 9.95
CA TRP A 99 -7.48 -1.50 11.18
C TRP A 99 -6.45 -0.39 11.05
N SER A 100 -6.77 0.78 11.58
CA SER A 100 -5.81 1.86 11.82
C SER A 100 -5.29 1.75 13.25
N LEU A 101 -3.97 1.74 13.43
CA LEU A 101 -3.34 1.66 14.74
C LEU A 101 -2.40 2.86 14.96
N GLY A 102 -2.73 3.66 15.97
CA GLY A 102 -1.86 4.69 16.53
C GLY A 102 -1.24 4.19 17.84
N VAL A 103 0.07 4.39 18.02
CA VAL A 103 0.75 4.07 19.29
C VAL A 103 1.34 5.35 19.87
N GLY A 104 0.89 5.70 21.08
CA GLY A 104 1.40 6.82 21.86
C GLY A 104 2.16 6.31 23.08
N ILE A 105 3.40 6.78 23.26
CA ILE A 105 4.16 6.57 24.50
C ILE A 105 4.31 7.94 25.16
N ASN A 106 3.77 8.08 26.37
CA ASN A 106 3.89 9.31 27.14
C ASN A 106 4.76 9.08 28.37
N PHE A 107 5.81 9.88 28.50
CA PHE A 107 6.62 9.99 29.70
C PHE A 107 6.20 11.22 30.47
N SER A 108 5.80 11.07 31.73
CA SER A 108 5.48 12.19 32.61
C SER A 108 6.39 12.19 33.83
N TYR A 109 6.99 13.34 34.08
CA TYR A 109 7.72 13.61 35.30
C TYR A 109 7.27 14.98 35.81
N THR A 110 6.64 14.98 36.97
CA THR A 110 6.22 16.19 37.67
C THR A 110 7.16 16.37 38.85
N THR A 111 7.85 17.50 38.92
CA THR A 111 8.65 17.83 40.11
C THR A 111 7.77 17.79 41.36
N PRO A 112 8.25 17.24 42.49
CA PRO A 112 7.48 17.17 43.71
C PRO A 112 6.88 18.53 44.07
N ASN A 113 5.58 18.55 44.30
CA ASN A 113 4.86 19.73 44.73
C ASN A 113 3.83 19.33 45.79
N ILE A 114 3.45 20.26 46.64
CA ILE A 114 2.54 20.05 47.76
C ILE A 114 1.38 21.04 47.62
N ALA A 115 0.17 20.53 47.57
CA ALA A 115 -1.06 21.30 47.72
C ALA A 115 -1.70 20.93 49.07
N LEU A 116 -2.12 21.96 49.82
CA LEU A 116 -2.92 21.77 51.02
C LEU A 116 -4.38 21.68 50.55
N ASP A 117 -4.97 20.49 50.68
CA ASP A 117 -6.34 20.21 50.27
C ASP A 117 -7.29 20.52 51.43
N GLN A 118 -8.48 21.07 51.11
CA GLN A 118 -9.51 21.42 52.08
C GLN A 118 -9.05 22.30 53.27
N GLN A 119 -8.11 23.22 53.07
CA GLN A 119 -7.73 24.14 54.14
C GLN A 119 -8.88 25.11 54.45
N ASP A 120 -9.52 24.90 55.60
CA ASP A 120 -10.49 25.85 56.13
C ASP A 120 -9.74 27.13 56.51
N VAL A 121 -10.13 28.25 55.91
CA VAL A 121 -9.49 29.55 56.15
C VAL A 121 -9.67 29.88 57.63
N ILE A 122 -8.61 30.41 58.26
CA ILE A 122 -8.62 30.85 59.66
C ILE A 122 -9.83 31.76 59.91
N GLY A 123 -10.89 31.15 60.45
CA GLY A 123 -12.08 31.80 60.96
C GLY A 123 -12.26 31.33 62.39
N THR A 124 -12.07 32.23 63.35
CA THR A 124 -12.08 31.99 64.80
C THR A 124 -13.48 31.65 65.35
N ALA A 125 -14.25 30.79 64.69
CA ALA A 125 -15.69 30.70 64.97
C ALA A 125 -16.22 29.35 65.48
N LYS A 126 -15.54 28.19 65.36
CA LYS A 126 -15.88 26.93 66.08
C LYS A 126 -15.03 25.73 65.62
N GLY A 127 -14.21 25.17 66.52
CA GLY A 127 -13.58 23.85 66.35
C GLY A 127 -12.07 23.82 66.64
N PRO A 128 -11.48 22.67 67.01
CA PRO A 128 -10.03 22.54 67.16
C PRO A 128 -9.37 22.86 65.81
N ILE A 129 -8.32 23.68 65.86
CA ILE A 129 -7.53 24.09 64.70
C ILE A 129 -7.03 22.83 63.98
N ASP A 130 -7.35 22.68 62.70
CA ASP A 130 -6.72 21.66 61.87
C ASP A 130 -5.30 22.13 61.51
N LEU A 131 -4.35 21.86 62.41
CA LEU A 131 -2.95 22.25 62.24
C LEU A 131 -2.27 21.51 61.07
N PHE A 132 -2.88 20.44 60.55
CA PHE A 132 -2.33 19.59 59.50
C PHE A 132 -3.41 19.23 58.47
N PRO A 133 -3.82 20.18 57.60
CA PRO A 133 -4.76 19.87 56.53
C PRO A 133 -4.20 18.75 55.64
N PRO A 134 -5.05 17.90 55.05
CA PRO A 134 -4.63 16.83 54.16
C PRO A 134 -3.71 17.35 53.04
N ILE A 135 -2.57 16.70 52.86
CA ILE A 135 -1.60 17.06 51.82
C ILE A 135 -1.88 16.24 50.56
N SER A 136 -2.07 16.94 49.44
CA SER A 136 -2.16 16.33 48.11
C SER A 136 -0.87 16.60 47.34
N THR A 137 -0.24 15.56 46.81
CA THR A 137 0.95 15.67 45.97
C THR A 137 0.67 15.08 44.59
N PRO A 138 1.23 15.65 43.50
CA PRO A 138 1.32 14.95 42.23
C PRO A 138 2.09 13.62 42.38
N PRO A 139 2.01 12.70 41.39
CA PRO A 139 2.77 11.46 41.41
C PRO A 139 4.26 11.71 41.75
N LEU A 140 4.73 11.09 42.83
CA LEU A 140 6.08 11.32 43.38
C LEU A 140 7.19 10.61 42.59
N LEU A 141 6.82 9.66 41.74
CA LEU A 141 7.73 8.90 40.90
C LEU A 141 7.44 9.22 39.43
N PRO A 142 8.47 9.19 38.57
CA PRO A 142 8.26 9.28 37.13
C PRO A 142 7.33 8.17 36.65
N GLY A 143 6.39 8.54 35.77
CA GLY A 143 5.43 7.63 35.17
C GLY A 143 5.71 7.42 33.69
N VAL A 144 5.55 6.18 33.24
CA VAL A 144 5.45 5.84 31.82
C VAL A 144 4.06 5.26 31.59
N SER A 145 3.33 5.80 30.62
CA SER A 145 2.06 5.25 30.16
C SER A 145 2.15 4.93 28.67
N ILE A 146 1.57 3.79 28.28
CA ILE A 146 1.43 3.37 26.89
C ILE A 146 -0.07 3.38 26.57
N SER A 147 -0.45 4.09 25.52
CA SER A 147 -1.79 4.00 24.94
C SER A 147 -1.68 3.51 23.49
N ALA A 148 -2.56 2.59 23.13
CA ALA A 148 -2.66 2.06 21.78
C ALA A 148 -4.13 2.17 21.35
N ASP A 149 -4.37 2.96 20.31
CA ASP A 149 -5.70 3.24 19.80
C ASP A 149 -5.90 2.48 18.50
N LEU A 150 -6.75 1.43 18.56
CA LEU A 150 -7.12 0.63 17.40
C LEU A 150 -8.51 1.06 16.90
N GLY A 151 -8.53 1.68 15.72
CA GLY A 151 -9.75 2.09 15.03
C GLY A 151 -10.03 1.25 13.79
N ASN A 152 -11.23 1.40 13.23
CA ASN A 152 -11.54 0.87 11.91
C ASN A 152 -10.60 1.48 10.86
N GLY A 153 -10.20 0.66 9.88
CA GLY A 153 -9.44 1.15 8.73
C GLY A 153 -10.21 2.21 7.93
N PRO A 154 -9.53 2.96 7.05
CA PRO A 154 -10.11 4.05 6.28
C PRO A 154 -11.03 3.59 5.13
N GLY A 155 -11.29 2.28 5.01
CA GLY A 155 -11.96 1.68 3.87
C GLY A 155 -10.99 1.34 2.74
N ILE A 156 -11.53 1.15 1.53
CA ILE A 156 -10.75 0.90 0.32
C ILE A 156 -10.47 2.24 -0.34
N GLN A 157 -9.20 2.54 -0.60
CA GLN A 157 -8.78 3.72 -1.35
C GLN A 157 -8.23 3.30 -2.70
N GLU A 158 -8.35 4.17 -3.71
CA GLU A 158 -7.82 3.93 -5.05
C GLU A 158 -6.68 4.92 -5.33
N VAL A 159 -5.60 4.41 -5.89
CA VAL A 159 -4.41 5.19 -6.26
C VAL A 159 -4.09 4.94 -7.72
N ALA A 160 -4.14 6.00 -8.53
CA ALA A 160 -3.62 5.97 -9.90
C ALA A 160 -2.10 6.17 -9.87
N THR A 161 -1.36 5.19 -10.38
CA THR A 161 0.09 5.31 -10.57
C THR A 161 0.43 6.25 -11.71
N PHE A 162 -0.35 6.17 -12.79
CA PHE A 162 -0.40 7.20 -13.80
C PHE A 162 -1.83 7.35 -14.33
N SER A 163 -2.11 8.54 -14.86
CA SER A 163 -3.32 8.86 -15.61
C SER A 163 -2.90 9.81 -16.72
N VAL A 164 -3.00 9.36 -17.97
CA VAL A 164 -2.46 10.08 -19.13
C VAL A 164 -3.44 10.05 -20.29
N ASP A 165 -3.49 11.15 -21.05
CA ASP A 165 -4.31 11.23 -22.26
C ASP A 165 -3.70 10.40 -23.40
N VAL A 166 -4.55 9.67 -24.11
CA VAL A 166 -4.21 8.80 -25.24
C VAL A 166 -5.10 9.08 -26.44
N SER A 167 -4.59 8.81 -27.64
CA SER A 167 -5.32 8.94 -28.89
C SER A 167 -4.94 7.84 -29.88
N GLY A 168 -5.85 7.54 -30.80
CA GLY A 168 -5.69 6.45 -31.76
C GLY A 168 -6.30 5.13 -31.28
N ASP A 169 -6.31 4.15 -32.17
CA ASP A 169 -6.97 2.84 -32.00
C ASP A 169 -6.17 1.83 -31.17
N HIS A 170 -4.92 2.14 -30.82
CA HIS A 170 -4.07 1.30 -30.00
C HIS A 170 -3.04 2.15 -29.25
N GLY A 171 -2.65 1.72 -28.05
CA GLY A 171 -1.59 2.38 -27.32
C GLY A 171 -1.19 1.62 -26.06
N ALA A 172 0.01 1.91 -25.55
CA ALA A 172 0.54 1.29 -24.36
C ALA A 172 1.35 2.29 -23.55
N VAL A 173 1.19 2.24 -22.23
CA VAL A 173 1.99 3.03 -21.28
C VAL A 173 2.50 2.09 -20.20
N ALA A 174 3.80 2.12 -19.96
CA ALA A 174 4.47 1.29 -18.97
C ALA A 174 5.06 2.16 -17.86
N VAL A 175 5.07 1.59 -16.66
CA VAL A 175 5.70 2.17 -15.47
C VAL A 175 6.60 1.13 -14.83
N SER A 176 7.73 1.58 -14.30
CA SER A 176 8.65 0.73 -13.56
C SER A 176 9.06 1.42 -12.27
N ASN A 177 9.01 0.68 -11.17
CA ASN A 177 9.41 1.10 -9.83
C ASN A 177 8.74 2.40 -9.34
N ALA A 178 7.44 2.57 -9.60
CA ALA A 178 6.69 3.64 -8.95
C ALA A 178 6.52 3.32 -7.46
N HIS A 179 6.88 4.27 -6.59
CA HIS A 179 6.86 4.09 -5.14
C HIS A 179 5.45 4.19 -4.57
N GLY A 180 5.14 3.34 -3.58
CA GLY A 180 3.91 3.41 -2.77
C GLY A 180 4.21 3.09 -1.31
N THR A 181 3.50 3.77 -0.40
CA THR A 181 3.64 3.55 1.04
C THR A 181 2.34 3.87 1.78
N VAL A 182 2.09 3.16 2.88
CA VAL A 182 1.04 3.47 3.85
C VAL A 182 1.54 3.18 5.27
N THR A 183 1.12 4.00 6.24
CA THR A 183 1.48 3.83 7.66
C THR A 183 0.24 3.79 8.55
N GLY A 184 0.43 3.35 9.79
CA GLY A 184 -0.67 3.11 10.74
C GLY A 184 -1.54 1.92 10.35
N ALA A 185 -1.08 1.05 9.45
CA ALA A 185 -1.85 -0.09 8.96
C ALA A 185 -1.64 -1.32 9.87
N ALA A 186 -2.75 -1.92 10.31
CA ALA A 186 -2.76 -3.15 11.09
C ALA A 186 -3.75 -4.17 10.50
N GLY A 187 -3.44 -5.47 10.67
CA GLY A 187 -4.26 -6.57 10.15
C GLY A 187 -4.00 -6.97 8.69
N GLY A 188 -2.99 -6.37 8.06
CA GLY A 188 -2.55 -6.70 6.71
C GLY A 188 -3.07 -5.75 5.64
N VAL A 189 -2.18 -5.43 4.69
CA VAL A 189 -2.45 -4.55 3.57
C VAL A 189 -2.60 -5.40 2.31
N LEU A 190 -3.72 -5.24 1.63
CA LEU A 190 -3.98 -5.82 0.32
C LEU A 190 -3.97 -4.73 -0.74
N LEU A 191 -3.33 -5.03 -1.87
CA LEU A 191 -3.29 -4.18 -3.06
C LEU A 191 -3.97 -4.90 -4.22
N ARG A 192 -5.00 -4.33 -4.81
CA ARG A 192 -5.65 -4.87 -6.02
C ARG A 192 -5.30 -4.00 -7.23
N PRO A 193 -4.44 -4.44 -8.16
CA PRO A 193 -4.09 -3.66 -9.33
C PRO A 193 -5.27 -3.55 -10.31
N TYR A 194 -5.32 -2.45 -11.04
CA TYR A 194 -6.28 -2.23 -12.12
C TYR A 194 -5.64 -1.46 -13.29
N ALA A 195 -6.17 -1.69 -14.49
CA ALA A 195 -5.96 -0.85 -15.65
C ALA A 195 -7.32 -0.34 -16.16
N ARG A 196 -7.41 0.95 -16.46
CA ARG A 196 -8.66 1.63 -16.83
C ARG A 196 -8.46 2.46 -18.10
N LEU A 197 -9.41 2.33 -19.02
CA LEU A 197 -9.53 3.19 -20.19
C LEU A 197 -10.83 3.99 -20.08
N ILE A 198 -10.74 5.31 -20.21
CA ILE A 198 -11.88 6.23 -20.19
C ILE A 198 -11.93 6.95 -21.54
N SER A 199 -13.01 6.78 -22.28
CA SER A 199 -13.29 7.54 -23.49
C SER A 199 -13.64 8.98 -23.16
N LYS A 200 -13.25 9.95 -24.00
CA LYS A 200 -13.76 11.33 -23.91
C LYS A 200 -15.27 11.43 -24.05
N ASP A 201 -15.90 10.41 -24.63
CA ASP A 201 -17.36 10.31 -24.75
C ASP A 201 -18.05 9.89 -23.43
N GLY A 202 -17.28 9.50 -22.41
CA GLY A 202 -17.77 9.14 -21.07
C GLY A 202 -17.82 7.63 -20.79
N ASP A 203 -17.74 6.78 -21.81
CA ASP A 203 -17.63 5.33 -21.64
C ASP A 203 -16.31 4.95 -20.95
N SER A 204 -16.32 3.97 -20.05
CA SER A 204 -15.09 3.48 -19.41
C SER A 204 -15.10 1.97 -19.22
N VAL A 205 -13.92 1.36 -19.35
CA VAL A 205 -13.69 -0.07 -19.11
C VAL A 205 -12.50 -0.22 -18.18
N THR A 206 -12.64 -1.06 -17.16
CA THR A 206 -11.60 -1.31 -16.16
C THR A 206 -11.43 -2.80 -15.97
N THR A 207 -10.20 -3.30 -16.12
CA THR A 207 -9.82 -4.66 -15.76
C THR A 207 -9.12 -4.66 -14.41
N TYR A 208 -9.36 -5.70 -13.61
CA TYR A 208 -8.77 -5.87 -12.28
C TYR A 208 -7.93 -7.15 -12.25
N GLY A 209 -6.75 -7.05 -11.64
CA GLY A 209 -5.91 -8.22 -11.36
C GLY A 209 -6.17 -8.82 -9.98
N ASP A 210 -5.51 -9.94 -9.73
CA ASP A 210 -5.53 -10.60 -8.43
C ASP A 210 -4.89 -9.70 -7.34
N PRO A 211 -5.42 -9.73 -6.10
CA PRO A 211 -4.88 -8.93 -5.01
C PRO A 211 -3.54 -9.48 -4.52
N TRP A 212 -2.62 -8.56 -4.21
CA TRP A 212 -1.30 -8.83 -3.66
C TRP A 212 -1.27 -8.55 -2.17
N ASN A 213 -0.68 -9.46 -1.41
CA ASN A 213 -0.52 -9.32 0.02
C ASN A 213 0.82 -8.67 0.36
N MET A 214 0.80 -7.55 1.10
CA MET A 214 1.99 -6.80 1.50
C MET A 214 2.41 -7.08 2.94
N ASN A 215 1.88 -8.15 3.58
CA ASN A 215 2.16 -8.48 4.97
C ASN A 215 3.26 -9.51 5.15
#